data_AF-A0A6P4Z5Q4-F1
#
_entry.id   AF-A0A6P4Z5Q4-F1
#
_cell.length_a   1.000
_cell.length_b   1.000
_cell.length_c   1.000
_cell.angle_alpha   90.00
_cell.angle_beta   90.00
_cell.angle_gamma   90.00
#
_symmetry.space_group_name_H-M   'P 1'
#
loop_
_entity.id
_entity.type
_entity.pdbx_description
1 polymer ?
#
loop_
_entity_poly.entity_id
_entity_poly.type
_entity_poly.pdbx_seq_one_letter_code
_entity_poly.pdbx_strand_id
1 'polypeptide(L)'
;MASVGNLEDAARKRKERLAALKKRAQDSKVTGGNEDEPPTKIAAKEPKFRSYQPEDDQLKDKAVEAAKPVQVEPIVQEQLEASKPVPLVEEVDLVNLAPRKPDWDLKRDVAKKLEKLEKRTQRAIAELIRERLQSGEREDLAAVVNAKAVAAAQRQNDDHDDYDSD
;
A
#
# COMPACT_ATOMS: atom_id res chain seq x y z
N MET A 1 -26.04 -21.24 -18.93
CA MET A 1 -26.60 -20.66 -20.18
C MET A 1 -25.89 -19.34 -20.43
N ALA A 2 -25.01 -19.27 -21.43
CA ALA A 2 -24.14 -18.12 -21.66
C ALA A 2 -24.89 -17.03 -22.45
N SER A 3 -24.80 -15.80 -21.95
CA SER A 3 -25.50 -14.60 -22.41
C SER A 3 -25.16 -14.21 -23.85
N VAL A 4 -26.09 -14.45 -24.78
CA VAL A 4 -26.02 -14.06 -26.20
C VAL A 4 -26.01 -12.53 -26.43
N GLY A 5 -26.38 -11.71 -25.44
CA GLY A 5 -26.38 -10.25 -25.57
C GLY A 5 -24.98 -9.63 -25.66
N ASN A 6 -24.00 -10.15 -24.91
CA ASN A 6 -22.65 -9.55 -24.85
C ASN A 6 -21.88 -9.67 -26.18
N LEU A 7 -22.10 -10.76 -26.93
CA LEU A 7 -21.42 -10.98 -28.22
C LEU A 7 -21.97 -10.07 -29.31
N GLU A 8 -23.29 -9.87 -29.34
CA GLU A 8 -23.94 -9.01 -30.34
C GLU A 8 -23.58 -7.54 -30.13
N ASP A 9 -23.53 -7.09 -28.87
CA ASP A 9 -23.10 -5.73 -28.52
C ASP A 9 -21.64 -5.46 -28.91
N ALA A 10 -20.75 -6.43 -28.70
CA ALA A 10 -19.36 -6.35 -29.11
C ALA A 10 -19.20 -6.26 -30.65
N ALA A 11 -20.02 -7.01 -31.39
CA ALA A 11 -20.02 -6.99 -32.86
C ALA A 11 -20.48 -5.62 -33.41
N ARG A 12 -21.51 -5.01 -32.81
CA ARG A 12 -21.99 -3.67 -33.20
C ARG A 12 -20.94 -2.59 -32.98
N LYS A 13 -20.30 -2.56 -31.81
CA LYS A 13 -19.20 -1.62 -31.50
C LYS A 13 -18.04 -1.73 -32.49
N ARG A 14 -17.67 -2.96 -32.90
CA ARG A 14 -16.63 -3.17 -33.92
C ARG A 14 -17.04 -2.64 -35.29
N LYS A 15 -18.28 -2.87 -35.70
CA LYS A 15 -18.82 -2.39 -36.99
C LYS A 15 -18.81 -0.86 -37.07
N GLU A 16 -19.23 -0.17 -36.02
CA GLU A 16 -19.22 1.29 -35.93
C GLU A 16 -17.80 1.86 -36.03
N ARG A 17 -16.85 1.27 -35.28
CA ARG A 17 -15.44 1.69 -35.31
C ARG A 17 -14.82 1.56 -36.71
N LEU A 18 -15.11 0.46 -37.41
CA LEU A 18 -14.62 0.24 -38.77
C LEU A 18 -15.26 1.22 -39.77
N ALA A 19 -16.55 1.55 -39.61
CA ALA A 19 -17.21 2.54 -40.45
C ALA A 19 -16.60 3.95 -40.28
N ALA A 20 -16.30 4.36 -39.04
CA ALA A 20 -15.65 5.64 -38.76
C ALA A 20 -14.25 5.72 -39.37
N LEU A 21 -13.46 4.64 -39.28
CA LEU A 21 -12.14 4.54 -39.92
C LEU A 21 -12.24 4.66 -41.44
N LYS A 22 -13.23 4.00 -42.06
CA LYS A 22 -13.44 4.05 -43.50
C LYS A 22 -13.84 5.46 -43.98
N LYS A 23 -14.70 6.14 -43.22
CA LYS A 23 -15.09 7.53 -43.52
C LYS A 23 -13.89 8.48 -43.45
N ARG A 24 -13.08 8.39 -42.37
CA ARG A 24 -11.88 9.21 -42.21
C ARG A 24 -10.85 8.99 -43.34
N ALA A 25 -10.70 7.74 -43.80
CA ALA A 25 -9.80 7.43 -44.93
C ALA A 25 -10.30 7.99 -46.27
N GLN A 26 -11.62 8.08 -46.45
CA GLN A 26 -12.21 8.73 -47.63
C GLN A 26 -12.05 10.24 -47.58
N ASP A 27 -12.29 10.87 -46.43
CA ASP A 27 -12.12 12.31 -46.25
C ASP A 27 -10.65 12.73 -46.49
N SER A 28 -9.68 11.95 -46.00
CA SER A 28 -8.25 12.24 -46.25
C SER A 28 -7.84 12.09 -47.72
N LYS A 29 -8.59 11.31 -48.52
CA LYS A 29 -8.30 11.12 -49.94
C LYS A 29 -8.83 12.26 -50.81
N VAL A 30 -9.82 13.01 -50.32
CA VAL A 30 -10.44 14.15 -51.04
C VAL A 30 -9.67 15.46 -50.84
N THR A 31 -8.92 15.61 -49.74
CA THR A 31 -8.16 16.83 -49.43
C THR A 31 -6.72 16.85 -49.97
N GLY A 32 -6.30 15.82 -50.72
CA GLY A 32 -4.91 15.62 -51.14
C GLY A 32 -4.70 15.67 -52.66
N GLY A 33 -5.24 16.68 -53.34
CA GLY A 33 -5.01 16.86 -54.77
C GLY A 33 -5.34 18.28 -55.23
N ASN A 34 -4.32 19.12 -55.33
CA ASN A 34 -4.18 20.20 -56.33
C ASN A 34 -2.82 20.90 -56.09
N GLU A 35 -1.82 20.53 -56.90
CA GLU A 35 -0.63 21.33 -57.16
C GLU A 35 -0.98 22.28 -58.30
N ASP A 36 -0.86 23.60 -58.09
CA ASP A 36 -0.54 24.66 -59.09
C ASP A 36 -1.02 26.05 -58.63
N GLU A 37 -0.13 26.82 -57.96
CA GLU A 37 -0.11 28.29 -58.04
C GLU A 37 1.31 28.85 -57.69
N PRO A 38 1.83 29.87 -58.41
CA PRO A 38 3.17 30.43 -58.18
C PRO A 38 3.20 31.47 -57.04
N PRO A 39 4.30 31.62 -56.28
CA PRO A 39 4.35 32.53 -55.14
C PRO A 39 4.58 33.97 -55.58
N THR A 40 3.61 34.86 -55.32
CA THR A 40 3.77 36.31 -55.48
C THR A 40 4.16 36.98 -54.16
N LYS A 41 5.28 37.73 -54.21
CA LYS A 41 5.69 38.85 -53.33
C LYS A 41 5.73 38.59 -51.81
N ILE A 42 6.94 38.36 -51.29
CA ILE A 42 7.22 38.45 -49.85
C ILE A 42 7.11 39.93 -49.44
N ALA A 43 5.95 40.35 -48.96
CA ALA A 43 5.81 41.59 -48.20
C ALA A 43 6.73 41.48 -46.96
N ALA A 44 7.80 42.27 -46.94
CA ALA A 44 8.76 42.27 -45.85
C ALA A 44 8.05 42.65 -44.54
N LYS A 45 7.92 41.70 -43.62
CA LYS A 45 7.39 41.94 -42.27
C LYS A 45 8.39 42.80 -41.51
N GLU A 46 7.91 43.83 -40.82
CA GLU A 46 8.77 44.73 -40.04
C GLU A 46 9.56 43.99 -38.95
N PRO A 47 10.81 44.41 -38.68
CA PRO A 47 11.66 43.77 -37.68
C PRO A 47 11.14 44.01 -36.27
N LYS A 48 11.10 42.93 -35.46
CA LYS A 48 10.77 42.97 -34.02
C LYS A 48 11.99 42.54 -33.22
N PHE A 49 12.44 43.40 -32.32
CA PHE A 49 13.67 43.15 -31.55
C PHE A 49 13.31 42.50 -30.21
N ARG A 50 13.67 41.22 -30.05
CA ARG A 50 13.40 40.43 -28.82
C ARG A 50 14.62 40.33 -27.91
N SER A 51 15.81 40.29 -28.49
CA SER A 51 17.08 40.05 -27.79
C SER A 51 18.09 41.20 -27.91
N TYR A 52 17.76 42.25 -28.67
CA TYR A 52 18.64 43.39 -28.95
C TYR A 52 17.89 44.70 -28.64
N GLN A 53 18.60 45.69 -28.11
CA GLN A 53 18.06 47.04 -27.86
C GLN A 53 18.66 48.01 -28.90
N PRO A 54 17.87 48.47 -29.87
CA PRO A 54 18.34 49.44 -30.86
C PRO A 54 18.70 50.79 -30.24
N GLU A 55 19.78 51.41 -30.74
CA GLU A 55 20.20 52.76 -30.29
C GLU A 55 19.35 53.88 -30.91
N ASP A 56 18.81 53.65 -32.12
CA ASP A 56 17.93 54.58 -32.84
C ASP A 56 16.54 54.69 -32.21
N ASP A 57 16.08 55.92 -31.96
CA ASP A 57 14.80 56.19 -31.29
C ASP A 57 13.58 55.65 -32.06
N GLN A 58 13.63 55.61 -33.40
CA GLN A 58 12.56 55.06 -34.25
C GLN A 58 12.42 53.53 -34.16
N LEU A 59 13.49 52.82 -33.76
CA LEU A 59 13.53 51.36 -33.67
C LEU A 59 13.32 50.85 -32.24
N LYS A 60 13.50 51.70 -31.22
CA LYS A 60 13.22 51.38 -29.80
C LYS A 60 11.76 51.04 -29.56
N ASP A 61 10.83 51.72 -30.24
CA ASP A 61 9.39 51.44 -30.16
C ASP A 61 9.00 50.05 -30.70
N LYS A 62 9.91 49.41 -31.45
CA LYS A 62 9.73 48.06 -32.01
C LYS A 62 10.41 46.98 -31.16
N ALA A 63 11.02 47.35 -30.04
CA ALA A 63 11.58 46.41 -29.08
C ALA A 63 10.46 45.80 -28.22
N VAL A 64 10.49 44.48 -28.08
CA VAL A 64 9.51 43.75 -27.28
C VAL A 64 9.90 43.89 -25.80
N GLU A 65 8.96 44.33 -24.96
CA GLU A 65 9.18 44.42 -23.52
C GLU A 65 9.57 43.05 -22.94
N ALA A 66 10.61 43.04 -22.10
CA ALA A 66 11.07 41.83 -21.45
C ALA A 66 9.98 41.30 -20.51
N ALA A 67 9.57 40.04 -20.72
CA ALA A 67 8.57 39.41 -19.85
C ALA A 67 9.10 39.33 -18.41
N LYS A 68 8.34 39.87 -17.46
CA LYS A 68 8.64 39.72 -16.03
C LYS A 68 8.53 38.23 -15.66
N PRO A 69 9.45 37.69 -14.84
CA PRO A 69 9.35 36.31 -14.40
C PRO A 69 8.04 36.09 -13.65
N VAL A 70 7.43 34.94 -13.91
CA VAL A 70 6.20 34.52 -13.22
C VAL A 70 6.49 34.40 -11.73
N GLN A 71 5.61 34.93 -10.89
CA GLN A 71 5.68 34.79 -9.43
C GLN A 71 5.50 33.31 -9.06
N VAL A 72 6.56 32.70 -8.54
CA VAL A 72 6.65 31.26 -8.22
C VAL A 72 6.28 30.96 -6.77
N GLU A 73 6.13 31.99 -5.94
CA GLU A 73 5.77 31.93 -4.53
C GLU A 73 4.49 31.10 -4.27
N PRO A 74 3.36 31.30 -4.99
CA PRO A 74 2.15 30.52 -4.74
C PRO A 74 2.31 29.05 -5.12
N ILE A 75 3.12 28.75 -6.15
CA ILE A 75 3.34 27.39 -6.66
C ILE A 75 4.18 26.59 -5.67
N VAL A 76 5.23 27.21 -5.11
CA VAL A 76 6.09 26.60 -4.10
C VAL A 76 5.28 26.29 -2.84
N GLN A 77 4.39 27.21 -2.43
CA GLN A 77 3.55 27.01 -1.26
C GLN A 77 2.55 25.86 -1.44
N GLU A 78 1.90 25.77 -2.60
CA GLU A 78 1.00 24.65 -2.95
C GLU A 78 1.74 23.30 -2.96
N GLN A 79 2.95 23.24 -3.54
CA GLN A 79 3.77 22.03 -3.53
C GLN A 79 4.22 21.63 -2.12
N LEU A 80 4.53 22.61 -1.26
CA LEU A 80 4.91 22.36 0.12
C LEU A 80 3.75 21.79 0.95
N GLU A 81 2.54 22.28 0.70
CA GLU A 81 1.32 21.80 1.35
C GLU A 81 0.93 20.40 0.87
N ALA A 82 1.03 20.13 -0.43
CA ALA A 82 0.82 18.79 -0.99
C ALA A 82 1.88 17.76 -0.54
N SER A 83 3.06 18.23 -0.14
CA SER A 83 4.15 17.37 0.35
C SER A 83 4.08 17.10 1.86
N LYS A 84 3.14 17.69 2.60
CA LYS A 84 2.91 17.32 4.00
C LYS A 84 2.19 15.96 4.02
N PRO A 85 2.86 14.86 4.41
CA PRO A 85 2.20 13.57 4.46
C PRO A 85 1.14 13.57 5.55
N VAL A 86 -0.09 13.21 5.19
CA VAL A 86 -1.13 12.86 6.16
C VAL A 86 -0.61 11.66 6.95
N PRO A 87 -0.53 11.71 8.30
CA PRO A 87 -0.07 10.58 9.09
C PRO A 87 -1.16 9.49 9.09
N LEU A 88 -1.23 8.69 8.03
CA LEU A 88 -1.84 7.36 8.05
C LEU A 88 -0.73 6.36 8.38
N VAL A 89 -0.42 6.24 9.66
CA VAL A 89 0.31 5.08 10.17
C VAL A 89 -0.59 4.46 11.23
N GLU A 90 -1.49 3.58 10.79
CA GLU A 90 -1.76 2.40 11.63
C GLU A 90 -0.45 1.64 11.66
N GLU A 91 0.25 1.77 12.79
CA GLU A 91 1.47 1.05 13.09
C GLU A 91 1.19 -0.45 12.95
N VAL A 92 1.55 -1.00 11.78
CA VAL A 92 1.56 -2.45 11.58
C VAL A 92 2.60 -2.98 12.55
N ASP A 93 2.14 -3.70 13.58
CA ASP A 93 2.97 -4.29 14.63
C ASP A 93 3.99 -5.27 14.03
N LEU A 94 5.20 -4.76 13.77
CA LEU A 94 6.34 -5.44 13.13
C LEU A 94 6.77 -6.71 13.87
N VAL A 95 6.34 -6.88 15.13
CA VAL A 95 6.63 -8.05 15.96
C VAL A 95 5.87 -9.29 15.49
N ASN A 96 4.72 -9.12 14.82
CA ASN A 96 3.93 -10.23 14.31
C ASN A 96 4.33 -10.69 12.89
N LEU A 97 5.18 -9.91 12.19
CA LEU A 97 5.63 -10.18 10.82
C LEU A 97 6.97 -10.95 10.75
N ALA A 98 7.70 -11.02 11.87
CA ALA A 98 8.97 -11.74 11.95
C ALA A 98 8.78 -13.27 11.82
N PRO A 99 9.78 -14.01 11.30
CA PRO A 99 9.76 -15.47 11.28
C PRO A 99 9.67 -16.01 12.71
N ARG A 100 8.54 -16.64 13.05
CA ARG A 100 8.34 -17.28 14.36
C ARG A 100 9.11 -18.59 14.44
N LYS A 101 9.43 -19.03 15.66
CA LYS A 101 10.04 -20.36 15.91
C LYS A 101 9.18 -21.45 15.23
N PRO A 102 9.78 -22.47 14.59
CA PRO A 102 9.02 -23.56 13.94
C PRO A 102 8.00 -24.23 14.85
N ASP A 103 8.30 -24.31 16.16
CA ASP A 103 7.45 -24.93 17.17
C ASP A 103 6.36 -24.01 17.73
N TRP A 104 6.30 -22.74 17.30
CA TRP A 104 5.32 -21.77 17.77
C TRP A 104 3.89 -22.30 17.63
N ASP A 105 3.60 -22.87 16.46
CA ASP A 105 2.27 -23.33 16.13
C ASP A 105 1.88 -24.55 16.96
N LEU A 106 2.84 -25.47 17.13
CA LEU A 106 2.69 -26.64 17.98
C LEU A 106 2.43 -26.23 19.44
N LYS A 107 3.20 -25.28 19.97
CA LYS A 107 3.02 -24.77 21.34
C LYS A 107 1.64 -24.14 21.52
N ARG A 108 1.18 -23.33 20.56
CA ARG A 108 -0.15 -22.71 20.61
C ARG A 108 -1.27 -23.75 20.61
N ASP A 109 -1.19 -24.73 19.72
CA ASP A 109 -2.24 -25.73 19.53
C ASP A 109 -2.28 -26.74 20.68
N VAL A 110 -1.12 -27.07 21.25
CA VAL A 110 -1.00 -27.93 22.44
C VAL A 110 -1.42 -27.18 23.70
N ALA A 111 -1.07 -25.90 23.86
CA ALA A 111 -1.43 -25.11 25.04
C ALA A 111 -2.94 -25.11 25.30
N LYS A 112 -3.76 -24.91 24.26
CA LYS A 112 -5.22 -24.93 24.38
C LYS A 112 -5.77 -26.30 24.82
N LYS A 113 -5.12 -27.39 24.43
CA LYS A 113 -5.50 -28.76 24.84
C LYS A 113 -5.06 -29.02 26.29
N LEU A 114 -3.84 -28.60 26.65
CA LEU A 114 -3.31 -28.71 28.00
C LEU A 114 -4.14 -27.90 28.99
N GLU A 115 -4.54 -26.68 28.67
CA GLU A 115 -5.38 -25.85 29.54
C GLU A 115 -6.72 -26.54 29.88
N LYS A 116 -7.36 -27.17 28.88
CA LYS A 116 -8.59 -27.93 29.10
C LYS A 116 -8.37 -29.16 29.97
N LEU A 117 -7.25 -29.86 29.77
CA LEU A 117 -6.90 -31.03 30.56
C LEU A 117 -6.56 -30.62 31.99
N GLU A 118 -5.77 -29.58 32.17
CA GLU A 118 -5.39 -29.01 33.45
C GLU A 118 -6.60 -28.61 34.28
N LYS A 119 -7.59 -27.93 33.70
CA LYS A 119 -8.85 -27.60 34.38
C LYS A 119 -9.59 -28.84 34.90
N ARG A 120 -9.57 -29.95 34.16
CA ARG A 120 -10.19 -31.22 34.60
C ARG A 120 -9.35 -31.90 35.68
N THR A 121 -8.03 -31.91 35.51
CA THR A 121 -7.09 -32.47 36.48
C THR A 121 -7.15 -31.72 37.81
N GLN A 122 -7.21 -30.39 37.79
CA GLN A 122 -7.39 -29.57 38.99
C GLN A 122 -8.72 -29.86 39.69
N ARG A 123 -9.82 -30.06 38.94
CA ARG A 123 -11.11 -30.48 39.51
C ARG A 123 -11.04 -31.84 40.19
N ALA A 124 -10.47 -32.84 39.50
CA ALA A 124 -10.28 -34.18 40.06
C ALA A 124 -9.37 -34.14 41.30
N ILE A 125 -8.29 -33.35 41.27
CA ILE A 125 -7.42 -33.14 42.43
C ILE A 125 -8.20 -32.50 43.59
N ALA A 126 -9.03 -31.48 43.33
CA ALA A 126 -9.84 -30.84 44.36
C ALA A 126 -10.85 -31.81 44.99
N GLU A 127 -11.47 -32.68 44.18
CA GLU A 127 -12.36 -33.75 44.66
C GLU A 127 -11.62 -34.76 45.54
N LEU A 128 -10.45 -35.24 45.09
CA LEU A 128 -9.62 -36.17 45.86
C LEU A 128 -9.13 -35.55 47.18
N ILE A 129 -8.73 -34.28 47.18
CA ILE A 129 -8.36 -33.56 48.40
C ILE A 129 -9.56 -33.46 49.33
N ARG A 130 -10.76 -33.18 48.81
CA ARG A 130 -11.97 -33.09 49.62
C ARG A 130 -12.29 -34.42 50.32
N GLU A 131 -12.22 -35.53 49.59
CA GLU A 131 -12.39 -36.88 50.14
C GLU A 131 -11.34 -37.20 51.21
N ARG A 132 -10.07 -36.89 50.93
CA ARG A 132 -8.96 -37.17 51.84
C ARG A 132 -8.96 -36.30 53.11
N LEU A 133 -9.48 -35.08 53.01
CA LEU A 133 -9.74 -34.23 54.18
C LEU A 133 -10.91 -34.74 55.04
N GLN A 134 -11.88 -35.43 54.43
CA GLN A 134 -12.98 -36.07 55.14
C GLN A 134 -12.55 -37.39 55.80
N SER A 135 -11.58 -38.11 55.23
CA SER A 135 -11.01 -39.34 55.81
C SER A 135 -9.98 -39.10 56.93
N GLY A 136 -9.58 -37.84 57.18
CA GLY A 136 -8.73 -37.45 58.31
C GLY A 136 -7.23 -37.37 58.04
N GLU A 137 -6.77 -37.58 56.80
CA GLU A 137 -5.35 -37.63 56.42
C GLU A 137 -4.76 -36.23 56.09
N ARG A 138 -4.88 -35.28 57.03
CA ARG A 138 -4.51 -33.88 56.80
C ARG A 138 -3.00 -33.60 56.74
N GLU A 139 -2.21 -34.27 57.56
CA GLU A 139 -0.78 -33.96 57.72
C GLU A 139 0.04 -34.39 56.50
N ASP A 140 -0.25 -35.56 55.93
CA ASP A 140 0.41 -36.07 54.72
C ASP A 140 0.14 -35.19 53.49
N LEU A 141 -1.05 -34.59 53.41
CA LEU A 141 -1.44 -33.74 52.28
C LEU A 141 -0.63 -32.45 52.20
N ALA A 142 -0.37 -31.80 53.33
CA ALA A 142 0.33 -30.52 53.37
C ALA A 142 1.79 -30.66 52.89
N ALA A 143 2.46 -31.76 53.25
CA ALA A 143 3.83 -32.04 52.83
C ALA A 143 3.93 -32.28 51.31
N VAL A 144 3.00 -33.03 50.72
CA VAL A 144 3.00 -33.33 49.27
C VAL A 144 2.73 -32.09 48.42
N VAL A 145 1.80 -31.23 48.83
CA VAL A 145 1.49 -29.99 48.10
C VAL A 145 2.71 -29.05 48.09
N ASN A 146 3.41 -28.94 49.22
CA ASN A 146 4.59 -28.09 49.32
C ASN A 146 5.74 -28.60 48.42
N ALA A 147 5.99 -29.91 48.38
CA ALA A 147 6.99 -30.51 47.49
C ALA A 147 6.67 -30.29 46.00
N LYS A 148 5.38 -30.38 45.61
CA LYS A 148 4.95 -30.13 44.23
C LYS A 148 5.11 -28.66 43.81
N ALA A 149 4.87 -27.72 44.72
CA ALA A 149 5.05 -26.29 44.45
C ALA A 149 6.52 -25.95 44.15
N VAL A 150 7.47 -26.53 44.88
CA VAL A 150 8.92 -26.34 44.67
C VAL A 150 9.36 -26.89 43.31
N ALA A 151 8.90 -28.09 42.92
CA ALA A 151 9.23 -28.69 41.63
C ALA A 151 8.65 -27.91 40.42
N ALA A 152 7.49 -27.26 40.58
CA ALA A 152 6.89 -26.43 39.54
C ALA A 152 7.68 -25.14 39.29
N ALA A 153 8.23 -24.53 40.34
CA ALA A 153 9.05 -23.33 40.24
C ALA A 153 10.40 -23.57 39.53
N GLN A 154 10.97 -24.77 39.66
CA GLN A 154 12.22 -25.14 38.98
C GLN A 154 12.03 -25.28 37.47
N ARG A 155 10.91 -25.86 37.02
CA ARG A 155 10.65 -26.12 35.58
C ARG A 155 10.39 -24.85 34.76
N GLN A 156 9.91 -23.78 35.37
CA GLN A 156 9.63 -22.52 34.66
C GLN A 156 10.90 -21.76 34.27
N ASN A 157 12.04 -22.05 34.93
CA ASN A 157 13.32 -21.39 34.63
C ASN A 157 14.07 -22.08 33.48
N ASP A 158 13.82 -23.37 33.22
CA ASP A 158 14.53 -24.14 32.19
C ASP A 158 13.96 -23.93 30.76
N ASP A 159 12.79 -23.30 30.62
CA ASP A 159 12.15 -23.06 29.31
C ASP A 159 12.68 -21.81 28.57
N HIS A 160 13.65 -21.06 29.14
CA HIS A 160 14.14 -19.79 28.58
C HIS A 160 15.47 -19.86 27.81
N ASP A 161 16.39 -20.77 28.14
CA ASP A 161 17.76 -20.65 27.67
C ASP A 161 18.21 -21.91 26.96
N ASP A 162 18.32 -21.83 25.63
CA ASP A 162 19.33 -22.52 24.79
C ASP A 162 18.89 -22.43 23.32
N TYR A 163 19.47 -21.48 22.57
CA TYR A 163 19.79 -21.52 21.13
C TYR A 163 20.21 -20.11 20.69
N ASP A 164 21.35 -19.66 21.22
CA ASP A 164 22.15 -18.60 20.59
C ASP A 164 23.62 -18.85 20.97
N SER A 165 24.23 -19.81 20.28
CA SER A 165 25.68 -20.00 20.25
C SER A 165 26.04 -20.13 18.77
N ASP A 166 26.61 -19.04 18.24
CA ASP A 166 27.26 -18.81 16.92
C ASP A 166 27.07 -19.85 15.80
#